data_AF-A0A2V8BFQ1-F1
#
_entry.id   AF-A0A2V8BFQ1-F1
#
_cell.length_a   1.000
_cell.length_b   1.000
_cell.length_c   1.000
_cell.angle_alpha   90.00
_cell.angle_beta   90.00
_cell.angle_gamma   90.00
#
_symmetry.space_group_name_H-M   'P 1'
#
loop_
_entity.id
_entity.type
_entity.pdbx_description
1 polymer ?
#
loop_
_entity_poly.entity_id
_entity_poly.type
_entity_poly.pdbx_seq_one_letter_code
_entity_poly.pdbx_strand_id
1 'polypeptide(L)'
;SAFHRFAMVAMAVAGHPGWLASDIEVLSPQTHSFTSDTLRRFRDQGYASTELFFVVGADAFNEIATWRDYPALLDLAHFVVVSRPGTAASQLRDRLPAL
;
A
#
# COMPACT_ATOMS: atom_id res chain seq x y z
N SER A 1 -20.32 4.79 -2.53
CA SER A 1 -19.96 4.83 -1.09
C SER A 1 -18.71 4.01 -0.85
N ALA A 2 -17.87 4.37 0.14
CA ALA A 2 -16.71 3.58 0.56
C ALA A 2 -17.12 2.18 1.06
N PHE A 3 -18.21 2.09 1.82
CA PHE A 3 -18.75 0.82 2.33
C PHE A 3 -19.17 -0.15 1.22
N HIS A 4 -19.70 0.35 0.10
CA HIS A 4 -20.02 -0.52 -1.04
C HIS A 4 -18.75 -1.14 -1.65
N ARG A 5 -17.66 -0.37 -1.79
CA ARG A 5 -16.39 -0.88 -2.31
C ARG A 5 -15.79 -1.94 -1.38
N PHE A 6 -15.81 -1.67 -0.08
CA PHE A 6 -15.38 -2.64 0.92
C PHE A 6 -16.18 -3.95 0.84
N ALA A 7 -17.52 -3.87 0.80
CA ALA A 7 -18.37 -5.06 0.70
C ALA A 7 -18.09 -5.88 -0.57
N MET A 8 -17.90 -5.22 -1.72
CA MET A 8 -17.52 -5.90 -2.97
C MET A 8 -16.17 -6.63 -2.84
N VAL A 9 -15.16 -5.99 -2.25
CA VAL A 9 -13.83 -6.61 -2.04
C VAL A 9 -13.92 -7.76 -1.04
N ALA A 10 -14.63 -7.59 0.07
CA ALA A 10 -14.84 -8.64 1.07
C ALA A 10 -15.49 -9.89 0.46
N MET A 11 -16.48 -9.73 -0.42
CA MET A 11 -17.07 -10.84 -1.17
C MET A 11 -16.09 -11.45 -2.17
N ALA A 12 -15.30 -10.64 -2.87
CA ALA A 12 -14.35 -11.13 -3.87
C ALA A 12 -13.23 -11.99 -3.26
N VAL A 13 -12.82 -11.68 -2.03
CA VAL A 13 -11.78 -12.45 -1.32
C VAL A 13 -12.34 -13.56 -0.43
N ALA A 14 -13.67 -13.64 -0.28
CA ALA A 14 -14.31 -14.68 0.53
C ALA A 14 -14.01 -16.06 -0.05
N GLY A 15 -13.50 -16.97 0.80
CA GLY A 15 -13.15 -18.34 0.39
C GLY A 15 -11.74 -18.50 -0.18
N HIS A 16 -10.92 -17.44 -0.23
CA HIS A 16 -9.50 -17.52 -0.55
C HIS A 16 -8.64 -17.55 0.73
N PRO A 17 -8.06 -18.71 1.12
CA PRO A 17 -7.25 -18.80 2.32
C PRO A 17 -6.08 -17.81 2.30
N GLY A 18 -5.89 -17.09 3.41
CA GLY A 18 -4.84 -16.08 3.57
C GLY A 18 -5.18 -14.71 2.99
N TRP A 19 -6.38 -14.50 2.44
CA TRP A 19 -6.81 -13.20 1.93
C TRP A 19 -7.81 -12.56 2.88
N LEU A 20 -7.66 -11.26 3.13
CA LEU A 20 -8.54 -10.50 4.00
C LEU A 20 -8.75 -9.08 3.42
N ALA A 21 -10.01 -8.64 3.36
CA ALA A 21 -10.32 -7.25 3.09
C ALA A 21 -10.21 -6.45 4.40
N SER A 22 -9.32 -5.46 4.42
CA SER A 22 -9.19 -4.55 5.58
C SER A 22 -10.13 -3.36 5.44
N ASP A 23 -10.84 -3.04 6.52
CA ASP A 23 -11.69 -1.85 6.66
C ASP A 23 -10.98 -0.68 7.36
N ILE A 24 -9.68 -0.82 7.66
CA ILE A 24 -8.90 0.10 8.50
C ILE A 24 -8.96 1.57 8.04
N GLU A 25 -9.04 1.80 6.74
CA GLU A 25 -9.20 3.14 6.15
C GLU A 25 -10.67 3.56 6.04
N VAL A 26 -11.59 2.61 5.84
CA VAL A 26 -13.03 2.87 5.72
C VAL A 26 -13.62 3.35 7.05
N LEU A 27 -13.14 2.78 8.15
CA LEU A 27 -13.52 3.15 9.51
C LEU A 27 -12.73 4.34 10.06
N SER A 28 -11.78 4.89 9.29
CA SER A 28 -11.02 6.06 9.72
C SER A 28 -11.95 7.28 9.84
N PRO A 29 -11.90 8.04 10.94
CA PRO A 29 -12.68 9.27 11.08
C PRO A 29 -12.14 10.41 10.18
N GLN A 30 -10.97 10.22 9.57
CA GLN A 30 -10.36 11.20 8.67
C GLN A 30 -10.98 11.13 7.27
N THR A 31 -11.15 12.28 6.62
CA THR A 31 -11.68 12.37 5.24
C THR A 31 -10.71 11.81 4.19
N HIS A 32 -9.41 11.81 4.50
CA HIS A 32 -8.36 11.26 3.66
C HIS A 32 -7.55 10.24 4.47
N SER A 33 -7.03 9.23 3.77
CA SER A 33 -6.12 8.23 4.33
C SER A 33 -4.75 8.41 3.69
N PHE A 34 -3.70 8.30 4.50
CA PHE A 34 -2.32 8.32 4.05
C PHE A 34 -1.68 6.96 4.29
N THR A 35 -0.90 6.48 3.33
CA THR A 35 -0.23 5.18 3.43
C THR A 35 0.64 5.08 4.68
N SER A 36 1.32 6.17 5.08
CA SER A 36 2.13 6.21 6.30
C SER A 36 1.30 5.94 7.55
N ASP A 37 0.10 6.53 7.66
CA ASP A 37 -0.82 6.29 8.77
C ASP A 37 -1.34 4.85 8.75
N THR A 38 -1.70 4.32 7.59
CA THR A 38 -2.18 2.93 7.45
C THR A 38 -1.12 1.92 7.86
N LEU A 39 0.13 2.08 7.42
CA LEU A 39 1.23 1.20 7.80
C LEU A 39 1.57 1.30 9.30
N ARG A 40 1.52 2.51 9.89
CA ARG A 40 1.69 2.69 11.34
C ARG A 40 0.60 1.97 12.13
N ARG A 41 -0.66 2.03 11.67
CA ARG A 41 -1.76 1.29 12.33
C ARG A 41 -1.56 -0.22 12.27
N PHE A 42 -1.05 -0.77 11.16
CA PHE A 42 -0.70 -2.20 11.12
C PHE A 42 0.43 -2.53 12.09
N ARG A 43 1.44 -1.67 12.21
CA ARG A 43 2.47 -1.84 13.24
C ARG A 43 1.91 -1.80 14.66
N ASP A 44 0.96 -0.91 14.93
CA ASP A 44 0.29 -0.83 16.22
C ASP A 44 -0.58 -2.07 16.51
N GLN A 45 -0.97 -2.84 15.48
CA GLN A 45 -1.60 -4.16 15.59
C GLN A 45 -0.59 -5.31 15.81
N GLY A 46 0.71 -5.02 15.85
CA GLY A 46 1.77 -5.97 16.17
C GLY A 46 2.58 -6.47 14.98
N TYR A 47 2.33 -6.00 13.76
CA TYR A 47 3.12 -6.38 12.58
C TYR A 47 4.43 -5.60 12.50
N ALA A 48 5.57 -6.27 12.46
CA ALA A 48 6.85 -5.59 12.25
C ALA A 48 6.95 -5.04 10.82
N SER A 49 7.67 -3.94 10.61
CA SER A 49 7.86 -3.39 9.25
C SER A 49 8.53 -4.39 8.29
N THR A 50 9.33 -5.30 8.83
CA THR A 50 9.98 -6.40 8.10
C THR A 50 9.01 -7.51 7.66
N GLU A 51 7.79 -7.53 8.19
CA GLU A 51 6.74 -8.49 7.86
C GLU A 51 5.69 -7.88 6.91
N LEU A 52 5.73 -6.55 6.72
CA LEU A 52 4.79 -5.83 5.89
C LEU A 52 5.36 -5.64 4.47
N PHE A 53 4.57 -6.05 3.48
CA PHE A 53 4.86 -5.85 2.06
C PHE A 53 3.77 -4.98 1.45
N PHE A 54 4.10 -3.73 1.15
CA PHE A 54 3.21 -2.80 0.47
C PHE A 54 3.34 -2.96 -1.05
N VAL A 55 2.32 -3.57 -1.66
CA VAL A 55 2.28 -3.80 -3.11
C VAL A 55 1.74 -2.56 -3.82
N VAL A 56 2.49 -2.02 -4.76
CA VAL A 56 2.15 -0.78 -5.47
C VAL A 56 2.52 -0.85 -6.94
N GLY A 57 1.77 -0.12 -7.79
CA GLY A 57 2.11 0.03 -9.20
C GLY A 57 3.34 0.91 -9.42
N ALA A 58 4.12 0.60 -10.45
CA ALA A 58 5.28 1.39 -10.89
C ALA A 58 4.93 2.86 -11.18
N ASP A 59 3.73 3.14 -11.67
CA ASP A 59 3.20 4.47 -11.91
C ASP A 59 3.09 5.28 -10.62
N ALA A 60 2.42 4.73 -9.60
CA ALA A 60 2.26 5.39 -8.32
C ALA A 60 3.58 5.51 -7.54
N PHE A 61 4.49 4.53 -7.67
CA PHE A 61 5.80 4.59 -7.03
C PHE A 61 6.70 5.69 -7.60
N ASN A 62 6.56 6.07 -8.88
CA ASN A 62 7.34 7.20 -9.44
C ASN A 62 7.05 8.53 -8.74
N GLU A 63 5.89 8.63 -8.10
CA GLU A 63 5.45 9.81 -7.35
C GLU A 63 5.69 9.67 -5.84
N ILE A 64 6.36 8.61 -5.38
CA ILE A 64 6.52 8.30 -3.94
C ILE A 64 7.15 9.43 -3.13
N ALA A 65 8.04 10.22 -3.75
CA ALA A 65 8.66 11.40 -3.12
C ALA A 65 7.66 12.51 -2.76
N THR A 66 6.46 12.49 -3.36
CA THR A 66 5.36 13.43 -3.05
C THR A 66 4.45 12.92 -1.94
N TRP A 67 4.60 11.67 -1.52
CA TRP A 67 3.71 11.08 -0.51
C TRP A 67 4.06 11.61 0.88
N ARG A 68 3.04 11.64 1.74
CA ARG A 68 3.19 12.08 3.12
C ARG A 68 4.25 11.23 3.83
N ASP A 69 5.09 11.91 4.62
CA ASP A 69 6.19 11.35 5.40
C ASP A 69 7.32 10.70 4.60
N TYR A 70 7.43 10.96 3.29
CA TYR A 70 8.65 10.62 2.56
C TYR A 70 9.86 11.40 3.13
N PRO A 71 11.05 10.77 3.30
CA PRO A 71 11.40 9.38 2.96
C PRO A 71 11.10 8.34 4.04
N ALA A 72 10.78 8.75 5.27
CA ALA A 72 10.54 7.85 6.42
C ALA A 72 9.40 6.84 6.19
N LEU A 73 8.48 7.11 5.26
CA LEU A 73 7.49 6.16 4.77
C LEU A 73 8.12 4.83 4.32
N LEU A 74 9.30 4.88 3.68
CA LEU A 74 9.98 3.70 3.15
C LEU A 74 10.49 2.75 4.25
N ASP A 75 10.62 3.24 5.49
CA ASP A 75 11.03 2.42 6.64
C ASP A 75 9.85 1.66 7.28
N LEU A 76 8.61 1.96 6.87
CA LEU A 76 7.41 1.40 7.48
C LEU A 76 7.03 0.02 6.92
N ALA A 77 7.53 -0.36 5.74
CA ALA A 77 7.27 -1.64 5.09
C ALA A 77 8.26 -1.90 3.93
N HIS A 78 8.33 -3.14 3.44
CA HIS A 78 8.94 -3.45 2.16
C HIS A 78 8.03 -3.03 1.00
N PHE A 79 8.54 -2.26 0.04
CA PHE A 79 7.78 -1.84 -1.14
C PHE A 79 7.96 -2.83 -2.29
N VAL A 80 6.88 -3.48 -2.68
CA VAL A 80 6.85 -4.39 -3.83
C VAL A 80 6.25 -3.64 -5.02
N VAL A 81 7.12 -3.21 -5.93
CA VAL A 81 6.73 -2.38 -7.07
C VAL A 81 6.47 -3.25 -8.30
N VAL A 82 5.25 -3.19 -8.81
CA VAL A 82 4.77 -4.03 -9.92
C VAL A 82 4.60 -3.21 -11.19
N SER A 83 5.27 -3.64 -12.27
CA SER A 83 5.10 -3.05 -13.61
C SER A 83 3.88 -3.61 -14.32
N ARG A 84 3.16 -2.77 -15.06
CA ARG A 84 2.10 -3.20 -15.98
C ARG A 84 2.70 -3.60 -17.35
N PRO A 85 2.07 -4.53 -18.10
CA PRO A 85 2.48 -4.85 -19.46
C PRO A 85 2.64 -3.59 -20.32
N GLY A 86 3.80 -3.41 -20.95
CA GLY A 86 4.16 -2.19 -21.69
C GLY A 86 5.28 -1.37 -21.04
N THR A 87 5.60 -1.61 -19.76
CA THR A 87 6.72 -0.98 -19.05
C THR A 87 7.72 -2.06 -18.64
N ALA A 88 8.90 -2.07 -19.26
CA ALA A 88 9.92 -3.07 -18.95
C ALA A 88 10.41 -2.91 -17.49
N ALA A 89 10.52 -4.01 -16.73
CA ALA A 89 11.02 -3.98 -15.35
C ALA A 89 12.43 -3.39 -15.24
N SER A 90 13.24 -3.45 -16.31
CA SER A 90 14.56 -2.80 -16.38
C SER A 90 14.48 -1.28 -16.22
N GLN A 91 13.42 -0.63 -16.72
CA GLN A 91 13.22 0.83 -16.61
C GLN A 91 12.82 1.27 -15.19
N LEU A 92 12.49 0.32 -14.31
CA LEU A 92 12.09 0.62 -12.93
C LEU A 92 13.28 1.05 -12.08
N ARG A 93 14.48 0.48 -12.34
CA ARG A 93 15.71 0.84 -11.63
C ARG A 93 16.06 2.31 -11.81
N ASP A 94 15.88 2.83 -13.03
CA ASP A 94 16.18 4.23 -13.36
C ASP A 94 15.19 5.22 -12.73
N ARG A 95 14.06 4.71 -12.22
CA ARG A 95 13.00 5.51 -11.57
C ARG A 95 12.98 5.36 -10.06
N LEU A 96 13.91 4.59 -9.50
CA LEU A 96 14.05 4.54 -8.05
C LEU A 96 14.40 5.94 -7.54
N PRO A 97 13.73 6.42 -6.49
CA PRO A 97 14.08 7.69 -5.90
C PRO A 97 15.54 7.63 -5.40
N ALA A 98 16.24 8.77 -5.47
CA ALA A 98 17.52 8.89 -4.79
C ALA A 98 17.27 8.77 -3.28
N LEU A 99 17.78 7.69 -2.69
CA LEU A 99 17.77 7.44 -1.24
C LEU A 99 18.91 8.21 -0.57
#